data_AF-A0A3M2EG18-F1
#
_entry.id   AF-A0A3M2EG18-F1
#
_cell.length_a   1.000
_cell.length_b   1.000
_cell.length_c   1.000
_cell.angle_alpha   90.00
_cell.angle_beta   90.00
_cell.angle_gamma   90.00
#
_symmetry.space_group_name_H-M   'P 1'
#
loop_
_entity.id
_entity.type
_entity.pdbx_description
1 polymer ?
#
loop_
_entity_poly.entity_id
_entity_poly.type
_entity_poly.pdbx_seq_one_letter_code
_entity_poly.pdbx_strand_id
1 'polypeptide(L)'
;MRLAAILVAAGILPAAADVPAFRFPVACTLGEDCFLQNLVDRDPGPGRADLTCGPASYDGHKGIDIRLATEAEIARGVAVLAAAPGTVRALRDGMEDRPARGPDGLAGRECGNGVVIDHGDGWTTQYCHLRRGSVAVRTGQRVAAGQPIGQIGLSGMTEFPHLHLTLRHRGRVIDPLDGRPMSAPCGGGLAPMIPLPAGWLPGPEIMLAGIAAAIPDAADLRAGPAAGVGGRDAPAMVLWVQAINLSAGDRIVLRMRDPDGRELFADDHAMPRDRAVQMRAVGRRRPAGGWQPGRHEGVIELRRGDRLIDSARVAVVVE
;
A
#
# COMPACT_ATOMS: atom_id res chain seq x y z
N MET A 1 -65.32 -36.38 23.05
CA MET A 1 -64.42 -35.69 22.08
C MET A 1 -63.35 -34.94 22.86
N ARG A 2 -62.11 -35.42 22.85
CA ARG A 2 -60.96 -34.72 23.46
C ARG A 2 -60.32 -33.85 22.38
N LEU A 3 -60.42 -32.53 22.50
CA LEU A 3 -59.67 -31.60 21.63
C LEU A 3 -58.22 -31.56 22.11
N ALA A 4 -57.29 -32.02 21.25
CA ALA A 4 -55.86 -31.81 21.43
C ALA A 4 -55.51 -30.41 20.90
N ALA A 5 -55.03 -29.53 21.78
CA ALA A 5 -54.47 -28.24 21.40
C ALA A 5 -53.07 -28.48 20.81
N ILE A 6 -52.91 -28.19 19.52
CA ILE A 6 -51.62 -28.21 18.83
C ILE A 6 -50.92 -26.88 19.16
N LEU A 7 -49.92 -26.93 20.04
CA LEU A 7 -48.97 -25.83 20.23
C LEU A 7 -48.06 -25.75 19.00
N VAL A 8 -48.25 -24.72 18.17
CA VAL A 8 -47.29 -24.39 17.11
C VAL A 8 -46.14 -23.62 17.77
N ALA A 9 -45.03 -24.32 18.02
CA ALA A 9 -43.79 -23.67 18.42
C ALA A 9 -43.25 -22.89 17.21
N ALA A 10 -43.38 -21.56 17.24
CA ALA A 10 -42.71 -20.68 16.30
C ALA A 10 -41.20 -20.77 16.56
N GLY A 11 -40.50 -21.54 15.72
CA GLY A 11 -39.04 -21.58 15.74
C GLY A 11 -38.49 -20.20 15.38
N ILE A 12 -37.82 -19.56 16.33
CA ILE A 12 -36.99 -18.39 16.05
C ILE A 12 -35.81 -18.91 15.22
N LEU A 13 -35.87 -18.69 13.90
CA LEU A 13 -34.71 -18.90 13.04
C LEU A 13 -33.61 -17.94 13.52
N PRO A 14 -32.36 -18.39 13.68
CA PRO A 14 -31.26 -17.46 13.91
C PRO A 14 -31.23 -16.48 12.75
N ALA A 15 -31.27 -15.17 13.06
CA ALA A 15 -31.05 -14.13 12.07
C ALA A 15 -29.75 -14.47 11.32
N ALA A 16 -29.77 -14.42 10.00
CA ALA A 16 -28.53 -14.47 9.23
C ALA A 16 -27.64 -13.34 9.75
N ALA A 17 -26.52 -13.70 10.37
CA ALA A 17 -25.57 -12.73 10.89
C ALA A 17 -25.06 -11.87 9.73
N ASP A 18 -25.32 -10.56 9.80
CA ASP A 18 -24.89 -9.63 8.77
C ASP A 18 -23.36 -9.54 8.74
N VAL A 19 -22.79 -9.66 7.55
CA VAL A 19 -21.36 -9.40 7.32
C VAL A 19 -21.09 -7.94 7.70
N PRO A 20 -20.08 -7.64 8.54
CA PRO A 20 -19.77 -6.25 8.88
C PRO A 20 -19.47 -5.43 7.62
N ALA A 21 -20.04 -4.22 7.54
CA ALA A 21 -19.69 -3.28 6.49
C ALA A 21 -18.30 -2.69 6.78
N PHE A 22 -17.30 -3.13 6.03
CA PHE A 22 -15.93 -2.64 6.19
C PHE A 22 -15.67 -1.36 5.38
N ARG A 23 -14.70 -0.58 5.86
CA ARG A 23 -14.22 0.67 5.26
C ARG A 23 -12.71 0.62 5.10
N PHE A 24 -12.20 1.47 4.22
CA PHE A 24 -10.76 1.61 4.05
C PHE A 24 -10.11 2.08 5.37
N PRO A 25 -9.06 1.40 5.88
CA PRO A 25 -8.61 1.54 7.27
C PRO A 25 -7.49 2.58 7.46
N VAL A 26 -7.27 3.48 6.51
CA VAL A 26 -6.22 4.50 6.58
C VAL A 26 -6.78 5.84 6.14
N ALA A 27 -6.45 6.90 6.87
CA ALA A 27 -6.79 8.28 6.53
C ALA A 27 -5.81 8.81 5.47
N CYS A 28 -5.95 8.33 4.23
CA CYS A 28 -5.13 8.68 3.08
C CYS A 28 -5.98 8.61 1.79
N THR A 29 -5.45 9.16 0.71
CA THR A 29 -5.96 9.01 -0.65
C THR A 29 -5.17 7.91 -1.36
N LEU A 30 -5.82 6.76 -1.56
CA LEU A 30 -5.22 5.62 -2.24
C LEU A 30 -4.81 6.00 -3.68
N GLY A 31 -3.54 5.74 -4.01
CA GLY A 31 -2.90 6.09 -5.28
C GLY A 31 -2.24 7.47 -5.30
N GLU A 32 -2.39 8.28 -4.25
CA GLU A 32 -1.74 9.60 -4.15
C GLU A 32 -0.73 9.66 -3.01
N ASP A 33 -1.15 9.36 -1.78
CA ASP A 33 -0.30 9.43 -0.57
C ASP A 33 -0.23 8.11 0.21
N CYS A 34 -0.96 7.09 -0.24
CA CYS A 34 -0.82 5.70 0.19
C CYS A 34 -1.11 4.72 -0.94
N PHE A 35 -0.57 3.50 -0.85
CA PHE A 35 -0.55 2.55 -1.97
C PHE A 35 -0.77 1.12 -1.47
N LEU A 36 -1.48 0.27 -2.23
CA LEU A 36 -1.55 -1.16 -1.92
C LEU A 36 -0.32 -1.87 -2.51
N GLN A 37 0.62 -2.27 -1.64
CA GLN A 37 1.84 -2.91 -2.09
C GLN A 37 1.74 -4.44 -2.10
N ASN A 38 1.41 -5.06 -0.98
CA ASN A 38 1.27 -6.51 -0.90
C ASN A 38 -0.19 -6.89 -0.67
N LEU A 39 -0.65 -7.92 -1.34
CA LEU A 39 -2.01 -8.46 -1.28
C LEU A 39 -1.98 -9.89 -0.74
N VAL A 40 -3.14 -10.42 -0.34
CA VAL A 40 -3.22 -11.78 0.21
C VAL A 40 -2.68 -12.78 -0.80
N ASP A 41 -1.78 -13.64 -0.34
CA ASP A 41 -1.21 -14.69 -1.17
C ASP A 41 -2.23 -15.81 -1.41
N ARG A 42 -2.43 -16.15 -2.68
CA ARG A 42 -3.34 -17.18 -3.18
C ARG A 42 -2.61 -18.43 -3.63
N ASP A 43 -1.29 -18.41 -3.66
CA ASP A 43 -0.49 -19.59 -3.92
C ASP A 43 -0.41 -20.43 -2.64
N PRO A 44 -0.85 -21.71 -2.65
CA PRO A 44 -0.72 -22.59 -1.49
C PRO A 44 0.68 -23.24 -1.39
N GLY A 45 1.51 -23.13 -2.42
CA GLY A 45 2.88 -23.61 -2.47
C GLY A 45 3.91 -22.53 -2.12
N PRO A 46 5.20 -22.75 -2.43
CA PRO A 46 6.28 -21.79 -2.13
C PRO A 46 6.35 -20.62 -3.12
N GLY A 47 5.35 -20.52 -4.00
CA GLY A 47 5.22 -19.44 -4.97
C GLY A 47 4.57 -18.22 -4.33
N ARG A 48 3.95 -17.41 -5.17
CA ARG A 48 3.11 -16.30 -4.73
C ARG A 48 2.17 -15.92 -5.85
N ALA A 49 0.95 -15.57 -5.50
CA ALA A 49 0.00 -15.00 -6.45
C ALA A 49 -0.97 -14.11 -5.70
N ASP A 50 -1.14 -12.87 -6.14
CA ASP A 50 -2.26 -12.06 -5.65
C ASP A 50 -3.61 -12.55 -6.24
N LEU A 51 -4.72 -11.92 -5.83
CA LEU A 51 -6.06 -12.28 -6.33
C LEU A 51 -6.21 -12.20 -7.87
N THR A 52 -5.38 -11.41 -8.54
CA THR A 52 -5.35 -11.25 -10.01
C THR A 52 -4.39 -12.23 -10.70
N CYS A 53 -3.80 -13.15 -9.95
CA CYS A 53 -2.69 -14.00 -10.35
C CYS A 53 -1.41 -13.20 -10.68
N GLY A 54 -1.32 -11.97 -10.16
CA GLY A 54 -0.20 -11.07 -10.35
C GLY A 54 0.86 -11.19 -9.26
N PRO A 55 1.94 -10.41 -9.37
CA PRO A 55 3.09 -10.50 -8.49
C PRO A 55 2.97 -9.65 -7.21
N ALA A 56 1.84 -8.97 -6.95
CA ALA A 56 1.68 -8.03 -5.84
C ALA A 56 1.45 -8.76 -4.50
N SER A 57 2.32 -9.70 -4.17
CA SER A 57 2.28 -10.51 -2.94
C SER A 57 3.67 -11.08 -2.64
N TYR A 58 3.78 -11.88 -1.60
CA TYR A 58 4.92 -12.73 -1.27
C TYR A 58 4.44 -13.99 -0.53
N ASP A 59 5.26 -15.04 -0.55
CA ASP A 59 4.92 -16.35 0.01
C ASP A 59 4.37 -16.24 1.44
N GLY A 60 3.12 -16.69 1.60
CA GLY A 60 2.45 -16.77 2.89
C GLY A 60 1.91 -15.44 3.41
N HIS A 61 1.79 -14.40 2.58
CA HIS A 61 1.24 -13.11 2.98
C HIS A 61 -0.27 -13.21 3.31
N LYS A 62 -0.64 -12.80 4.53
CA LYS A 62 -1.98 -13.04 5.12
C LYS A 62 -2.91 -11.84 5.13
N GLY A 63 -2.55 -10.75 4.46
CA GLY A 63 -3.29 -9.49 4.56
C GLY A 63 -3.12 -8.60 3.34
N ILE A 64 -3.43 -7.33 3.52
CA ILE A 64 -3.05 -6.26 2.60
C ILE A 64 -2.10 -5.29 3.30
N ASP A 65 -1.09 -4.82 2.57
CA ASP A 65 -0.15 -3.81 3.05
C ASP A 65 -0.46 -2.47 2.38
N ILE A 66 -0.98 -1.53 3.18
CA ILE A 66 -1.25 -0.15 2.77
C ILE A 66 -0.03 0.68 3.13
N ARG A 67 0.80 0.91 2.13
CA ARG A 67 2.10 1.56 2.19
C ARG A 67 2.00 3.07 2.20
N LEU A 68 2.87 3.73 2.96
CA LEU A 68 3.22 5.14 2.78
C LEU A 68 4.44 5.26 1.87
N ALA A 69 4.50 6.35 1.09
CA ALA A 69 5.59 6.53 0.14
C ALA A 69 6.96 6.63 0.85
N THR A 70 7.03 7.37 1.96
CA THR A 70 8.26 7.75 2.66
C THR A 70 8.08 7.70 4.19
N GLU A 71 9.19 7.81 4.92
CA GLU A 71 9.19 7.94 6.38
C GLU A 71 8.69 9.32 6.83
N ALA A 72 8.68 10.34 5.96
CA ALA A 72 8.14 11.66 6.29
C ALA A 72 6.64 11.60 6.60
N GLU A 73 5.87 10.70 5.97
CA GLU A 73 4.46 10.49 6.30
C GLU A 73 4.27 9.96 7.73
N ILE A 74 5.20 9.14 8.26
CA ILE A 74 5.13 8.65 9.65
C ILE A 74 5.15 9.83 10.62
N ALA A 75 6.04 10.81 10.37
CA ALA A 75 6.14 12.01 11.19
C ALA A 75 4.87 12.88 11.14
N ARG A 76 4.14 12.87 10.01
CA ARG A 76 2.82 13.52 9.88
C ARG A 76 1.70 12.78 10.62
N GLY A 77 1.93 11.53 11.01
CA GLY A 77 1.00 10.78 11.85
C GLY A 77 -0.23 10.28 11.11
N VAL A 78 -0.05 9.66 9.93
CA VAL A 78 -1.14 9.09 9.13
C VAL A 78 -1.97 8.11 9.98
N ALA A 79 -3.25 8.43 10.16
CA ALA A 79 -4.12 7.71 11.07
C ALA A 79 -4.56 6.36 10.51
N VAL A 80 -4.51 5.34 11.35
CA VAL A 80 -5.15 4.04 11.13
C VAL A 80 -6.54 4.08 11.73
N LEU A 81 -7.52 3.68 10.95
CA LEU A 81 -8.95 3.74 11.27
C LEU A 81 -9.49 2.32 11.45
N ALA A 82 -10.40 2.14 12.41
CA ALA A 82 -11.14 0.88 12.53
C ALA A 82 -11.97 0.64 11.26
N ALA A 83 -11.73 -0.47 10.56
CA ALA A 83 -12.40 -0.80 9.31
C ALA A 83 -13.91 -1.02 9.49
N ALA A 84 -14.34 -1.54 10.63
CA ALA A 84 -15.73 -1.78 10.98
C ALA A 84 -15.95 -1.57 12.49
N PRO A 85 -17.21 -1.40 12.97
CA PRO A 85 -17.48 -1.30 14.39
C PRO A 85 -17.12 -2.60 15.10
N GLY A 86 -16.68 -2.53 16.36
CA GLY A 86 -16.31 -3.73 17.09
C GLY A 86 -15.78 -3.45 18.48
N THR A 87 -15.23 -4.48 19.12
CA THR A 87 -14.58 -4.40 20.44
C THR A 87 -13.11 -4.72 20.31
N VAL A 88 -12.25 -3.87 20.87
CA VAL A 88 -10.80 -4.11 20.91
C VAL A 88 -10.51 -5.33 21.77
N ARG A 89 -9.96 -6.38 21.16
CA ARG A 89 -9.68 -7.67 21.79
C ARG A 89 -8.26 -7.74 22.35
N ALA A 90 -7.29 -7.19 21.65
CA ALA A 90 -5.89 -7.20 22.03
C ALA A 90 -5.15 -6.02 21.40
N LEU A 91 -4.03 -5.62 22.00
CA LEU A 91 -3.15 -4.60 21.46
C LEU A 91 -1.69 -4.79 21.92
N ARG A 92 -0.77 -4.11 21.24
CA ARG A 92 0.63 -3.93 21.63
C ARG A 92 1.07 -2.53 21.22
N ASP A 93 1.80 -1.81 22.09
CA ASP A 93 2.24 -0.44 21.81
C ASP A 93 3.56 -0.04 22.49
N GLY A 94 4.59 -0.87 22.34
CA GLY A 94 5.90 -0.65 22.98
C GLY A 94 7.11 -1.00 22.12
N MET A 95 6.90 -1.46 20.90
CA MET A 95 7.96 -1.83 19.97
C MET A 95 8.48 -0.60 19.25
N GLU A 96 9.80 -0.54 19.06
CA GLU A 96 10.43 0.56 18.33
C GLU A 96 10.06 0.54 16.85
N ASP A 97 9.94 1.74 16.29
CA ASP A 97 9.84 1.96 14.86
C ASP A 97 11.24 1.87 14.25
N ARG A 98 11.54 0.72 13.64
CA ARG A 98 12.80 0.49 12.92
C ARG A 98 12.60 -0.62 11.89
N PRO A 99 13.22 -0.52 10.70
CA PRO A 99 13.22 -1.62 9.76
C PRO A 99 13.75 -2.91 10.43
N ALA A 100 13.08 -4.02 10.16
CA ALA A 100 13.55 -5.34 10.56
C ALA A 100 14.89 -5.63 9.88
N ARG A 101 15.83 -6.23 10.63
CA ARG A 101 17.14 -6.68 10.11
C ARG A 101 17.18 -8.20 10.08
N GLY A 102 16.15 -8.81 9.48
CA GLY A 102 15.93 -10.25 9.51
C GLY A 102 14.95 -10.72 10.61
N PRO A 103 14.71 -12.05 10.71
CA PRO A 103 13.70 -12.64 11.59
C PRO A 103 14.10 -12.63 13.08
N ASP A 104 15.36 -12.32 13.40
CA ASP A 104 15.93 -12.51 14.73
C ASP A 104 15.23 -11.63 15.79
N GLY A 105 14.76 -12.30 16.85
CA GLY A 105 14.15 -11.63 18.02
C GLY A 105 12.72 -11.13 17.84
N LEU A 106 12.06 -11.43 16.71
CA LEU A 106 10.69 -11.01 16.41
C LEU A 106 9.64 -12.13 16.50
N ALA A 107 10.03 -13.36 16.84
CA ALA A 107 9.10 -14.49 16.98
C ALA A 107 7.94 -14.15 17.95
N GLY A 108 6.70 -14.29 17.48
CA GLY A 108 5.47 -13.93 18.20
C GLY A 108 5.20 -12.42 18.31
N ARG A 109 6.03 -11.59 17.68
CA ARG A 109 6.00 -10.12 17.68
C ARG A 109 6.12 -9.55 16.27
N GLU A 110 5.90 -10.37 15.24
CA GLU A 110 6.03 -10.01 13.84
C GLU A 110 5.11 -8.84 13.47
N CYS A 111 3.89 -8.83 14.03
CA CYS A 111 2.92 -7.74 13.87
C CYS A 111 3.38 -6.39 14.46
N GLY A 112 4.44 -6.36 15.28
CA GLY A 112 4.88 -5.12 15.93
C GLY A 112 3.85 -4.56 16.90
N ASN A 113 3.74 -3.24 16.96
CA ASN A 113 2.60 -2.59 17.61
C ASN A 113 1.35 -2.78 16.75
N GLY A 114 0.23 -3.01 17.39
CA GLY A 114 -0.97 -3.39 16.67
C GLY A 114 -2.21 -3.46 17.53
N VAL A 115 -3.34 -3.59 16.87
CA VAL A 115 -4.67 -3.70 17.46
C VAL A 115 -5.39 -4.88 16.82
N VAL A 116 -6.15 -5.64 17.60
CA VAL A 116 -7.10 -6.63 17.10
C VAL A 116 -8.50 -6.19 17.50
N ILE A 117 -9.41 -6.11 16.53
CA ILE A 117 -10.82 -5.77 16.76
C ILE A 117 -11.67 -7.00 16.44
N ASP A 118 -12.55 -7.34 17.39
CA ASP A 118 -13.60 -8.33 17.23
C ASP A 118 -14.90 -7.64 16.77
N HIS A 119 -15.43 -8.06 15.63
CA HIS A 119 -16.63 -7.49 15.02
C HIS A 119 -17.89 -8.31 15.30
N GLY A 120 -17.78 -9.41 16.05
CA GLY A 120 -18.87 -10.37 16.24
C GLY A 120 -18.88 -11.47 15.18
N ASP A 121 -19.62 -12.55 15.47
CA ASP A 121 -19.84 -13.70 14.57
C ASP A 121 -18.58 -14.37 13.99
N GLY A 122 -17.45 -14.16 14.67
CA GLY A 122 -16.14 -14.69 14.30
C GLY A 122 -15.35 -13.79 13.34
N TRP A 123 -15.85 -12.62 12.98
CA TRP A 123 -15.12 -11.63 12.19
C TRP A 123 -14.13 -10.87 13.05
N THR A 124 -12.87 -10.82 12.61
CA THR A 124 -11.83 -10.01 13.27
C THR A 124 -10.96 -9.29 12.26
N THR A 125 -10.51 -8.10 12.62
CA THR A 125 -9.44 -7.39 11.91
C THR A 125 -8.22 -7.25 12.82
N GLN A 126 -7.04 -7.40 12.23
CA GLN A 126 -5.76 -7.19 12.90
C GLN A 126 -5.00 -6.10 12.13
N TYR A 127 -4.57 -5.07 12.86
CA TYR A 127 -3.82 -3.91 12.36
C TYR A 127 -2.42 -4.00 12.93
N CYS A 128 -1.40 -4.08 12.08
CA CYS A 128 -0.01 -4.28 12.47
C CYS A 128 0.89 -3.11 12.04
N HIS A 129 2.12 -3.12 12.55
CA HIS A 129 3.18 -2.16 12.25
C HIS A 129 2.85 -0.71 12.64
N LEU A 130 2.03 -0.53 13.68
CA LEU A 130 1.67 0.79 14.17
C LEU A 130 2.89 1.51 14.77
N ARG A 131 2.84 2.85 14.74
CA ARG A 131 3.87 3.71 15.33
C ARG A 131 3.91 3.53 16.84
N ARG A 132 5.11 3.49 17.42
CA ARG A 132 5.31 3.36 18.86
C ARG A 132 4.62 4.49 19.62
N GLY A 133 3.81 4.13 20.61
CA GLY A 133 3.07 5.08 21.46
C GLY A 133 1.88 5.71 20.75
N SER A 134 1.47 5.22 19.58
CA SER A 134 0.37 5.81 18.81
C SER A 134 -0.98 5.14 19.06
N VAL A 135 -1.02 3.97 19.71
CA VAL A 135 -2.27 3.22 19.89
C VAL A 135 -3.22 4.02 20.79
N ALA A 136 -4.35 4.44 20.22
CA ALA A 136 -5.28 5.39 20.83
C ALA A 136 -6.50 4.72 21.50
N VAL A 137 -6.44 3.39 21.67
CA VAL A 137 -7.53 2.57 22.21
C VAL A 137 -7.05 1.61 23.28
N ARG A 138 -7.99 1.03 24.04
CA ARG A 138 -7.71 0.04 25.10
C ARG A 138 -8.50 -1.25 24.91
N THR A 139 -7.98 -2.37 25.42
CA THR A 139 -8.71 -3.64 25.45
C THR A 139 -10.09 -3.48 26.08
N GLY A 140 -11.11 -4.10 25.47
CA GLY A 140 -12.51 -4.02 25.87
C GLY A 140 -13.24 -2.76 25.37
N GLN A 141 -12.54 -1.79 24.78
CA GLN A 141 -13.18 -0.60 24.22
C GLN A 141 -14.00 -0.95 22.97
N ARG A 142 -15.24 -0.47 22.93
CA ARG A 142 -16.03 -0.45 21.68
C ARG A 142 -15.58 0.70 20.79
N VAL A 143 -15.44 0.43 19.51
CA VAL A 143 -15.04 1.41 18.50
C VAL A 143 -16.05 1.44 17.36
N ALA A 144 -16.25 2.62 16.77
CA ALA A 144 -17.05 2.79 15.55
C ALA A 144 -16.18 2.58 14.30
N ALA A 145 -16.80 2.25 13.17
CA ALA A 145 -16.10 2.29 11.88
C ALA A 145 -15.58 3.70 11.60
N GLY A 146 -14.34 3.81 11.11
CA GLY A 146 -13.67 5.09 10.86
C GLY A 146 -13.09 5.75 12.11
N GLN A 147 -13.26 5.18 13.30
CA GLN A 147 -12.63 5.73 14.50
C GLN A 147 -11.10 5.55 14.42
N PRO A 148 -10.29 6.59 14.67
CA PRO A 148 -8.84 6.44 14.79
C PRO A 148 -8.47 5.48 15.93
N ILE A 149 -7.57 4.54 15.64
CA ILE A 149 -7.07 3.53 16.60
C ILE A 149 -5.56 3.55 16.79
N GLY A 150 -4.84 4.21 15.89
CA GLY A 150 -3.38 4.37 15.94
C GLY A 150 -2.86 5.16 14.75
N GLN A 151 -1.55 5.13 14.55
CA GLN A 151 -0.89 5.71 13.38
C GLN A 151 -0.02 4.66 12.69
N ILE A 152 0.14 4.77 11.38
CA ILE A 152 1.09 3.93 10.63
C ILE A 152 2.51 4.19 11.16
N GLY A 153 3.27 3.12 11.36
CA GLY A 153 4.66 3.19 11.81
C GLY A 153 5.55 2.21 11.06
N LEU A 154 6.56 1.71 11.78
CA LEU A 154 7.61 0.85 11.24
C LEU A 154 8.05 -0.19 12.29
N SER A 155 7.11 -0.67 13.11
CA SER A 155 7.40 -1.61 14.19
C SER A 155 7.17 -3.08 13.79
N GLY A 156 7.95 -4.00 14.34
CA GLY A 156 7.81 -5.44 14.07
C GLY A 156 8.60 -5.90 12.83
N MET A 157 8.09 -6.93 12.15
CA MET A 157 8.72 -7.52 10.96
C MET A 157 8.31 -6.75 9.70
N THR A 158 8.83 -5.53 9.56
CA THR A 158 8.51 -4.61 8.46
C THR A 158 9.77 -3.93 7.92
N GLU A 159 9.82 -3.69 6.61
CA GLU A 159 10.97 -3.07 5.91
C GLU A 159 10.67 -1.65 5.39
N PHE A 160 9.38 -1.26 5.37
CA PHE A 160 8.92 0.04 4.89
C PHE A 160 7.66 0.47 5.63
N PRO A 161 7.33 1.77 5.68
CA PRO A 161 6.20 2.25 6.48
C PRO A 161 4.87 1.83 5.85
N HIS A 162 4.08 1.04 6.58
CA HIS A 162 2.78 0.56 6.10
C HIS A 162 1.87 0.10 7.24
N LEU A 163 0.58 0.03 6.96
CA LEU A 163 -0.37 -0.77 7.73
C LEU A 163 -0.47 -2.16 7.09
N HIS A 164 -0.17 -3.22 7.84
CA HIS A 164 -0.59 -4.57 7.48
C HIS A 164 -1.96 -4.84 8.11
N LEU A 165 -2.97 -5.10 7.27
CA LEU A 165 -4.32 -5.47 7.68
C LEU A 165 -4.59 -6.94 7.36
N THR A 166 -4.85 -7.75 8.39
CA THR A 166 -5.44 -9.07 8.20
C THR A 166 -6.93 -9.07 8.54
N LEU A 167 -7.77 -9.53 7.62
CA LEU A 167 -9.18 -9.84 7.88
C LEU A 167 -9.34 -11.35 8.11
N ARG A 168 -10.09 -11.74 9.15
CA ARG A 168 -10.41 -13.15 9.42
C ARG A 168 -11.89 -13.35 9.67
N HIS A 169 -12.39 -14.52 9.29
CA HIS A 169 -13.70 -15.02 9.69
C HIS A 169 -13.53 -16.43 10.28
N ARG A 170 -13.91 -16.59 11.55
CA ARG A 170 -13.77 -17.85 12.33
C ARG A 170 -12.36 -18.41 12.26
N GLY A 171 -11.37 -17.52 12.40
CA GLY A 171 -9.94 -17.87 12.41
C GLY A 171 -9.30 -18.05 11.03
N ARG A 172 -10.07 -18.13 9.95
CA ARG A 172 -9.54 -18.24 8.57
C ARG A 172 -9.26 -16.85 8.00
N VAL A 173 -8.12 -16.69 7.32
CA VAL A 173 -7.80 -15.46 6.58
C VAL A 173 -8.75 -15.32 5.40
N ILE A 174 -9.37 -14.14 5.31
CA ILE A 174 -10.23 -13.72 4.21
C ILE A 174 -9.53 -12.56 3.51
N ASP A 175 -9.48 -12.58 2.19
CA ASP A 175 -8.97 -11.45 1.43
C ASP A 175 -9.99 -10.31 1.45
N PRO A 176 -9.63 -9.11 1.95
CA PRO A 176 -10.54 -7.99 2.00
C PRO A 176 -10.95 -7.44 0.62
N LEU A 177 -10.26 -7.82 -0.45
CA LEU A 177 -10.50 -7.33 -1.82
C LEU A 177 -11.45 -8.21 -2.63
N ASP A 178 -11.80 -9.41 -2.16
CA ASP A 178 -12.81 -10.26 -2.81
C ASP A 178 -13.66 -11.13 -1.88
N GLY A 179 -13.41 -11.08 -0.56
CA GLY A 179 -14.16 -11.84 0.44
C GLY A 179 -13.93 -13.36 0.43
N ARG A 180 -13.01 -13.87 -0.38
CA ARG A 180 -12.69 -15.29 -0.47
C ARG A 180 -11.58 -15.67 0.52
N PRO A 181 -11.56 -16.90 1.04
CA PRO A 181 -10.48 -17.34 1.92
C PRO A 181 -9.14 -17.36 1.19
N MET A 182 -8.03 -17.12 1.90
CA MET A 182 -6.65 -17.17 1.37
C MET A 182 -6.38 -18.40 0.48
N SER A 183 -6.94 -19.57 0.86
CA SER A 183 -6.80 -20.83 0.13
C SER A 183 -7.56 -20.91 -1.21
N ALA A 184 -8.33 -19.89 -1.59
CA ALA A 184 -9.02 -19.84 -2.88
C ALA A 184 -8.03 -19.49 -4.00
N PRO A 185 -8.18 -20.08 -5.20
CA PRO A 185 -7.32 -19.73 -6.33
C PRO A 185 -7.50 -18.27 -6.75
N CYS A 186 -6.43 -17.69 -7.28
CA CYS A 186 -6.46 -16.40 -7.95
C CYS A 186 -7.37 -16.43 -9.21
N GLY A 187 -7.70 -15.27 -9.76
CA GLY A 187 -8.48 -15.15 -11.01
C GLY A 187 -10.00 -15.08 -10.84
N GLY A 188 -10.49 -14.65 -9.67
CA GLY A 188 -11.93 -14.54 -9.35
C GLY A 188 -12.54 -13.14 -9.52
N GLY A 189 -11.76 -12.17 -9.98
CA GLY A 189 -12.16 -10.76 -10.06
C GLY A 189 -12.19 -10.06 -8.69
N LEU A 190 -12.41 -8.73 -8.72
CA LEU A 190 -12.54 -7.91 -7.52
C LEU A 190 -13.99 -7.90 -7.04
N ALA A 191 -14.19 -8.20 -5.76
CA ALA A 191 -15.47 -8.07 -5.05
C ALA A 191 -15.20 -7.54 -3.64
N PRO A 192 -14.66 -6.31 -3.52
CA PRO A 192 -14.04 -5.84 -2.29
C PRO A 192 -15.03 -5.76 -1.14
N MET A 193 -14.68 -6.42 -0.03
CA MET A 193 -15.32 -6.20 1.27
C MET A 193 -14.93 -4.84 1.85
N ILE A 194 -13.70 -4.39 1.57
CA ILE A 194 -13.20 -3.04 1.85
C ILE A 194 -13.26 -2.22 0.56
N PRO A 195 -14.17 -1.23 0.44
CA PRO A 195 -14.33 -0.46 -0.79
C PRO A 195 -13.03 0.19 -1.26
N LEU A 196 -12.81 0.15 -2.58
CA LEU A 196 -11.73 0.82 -3.29
C LEU A 196 -12.30 1.97 -4.15
N PRO A 197 -11.49 2.96 -4.54
CA PRO A 197 -11.92 3.99 -5.49
C PRO A 197 -12.46 3.38 -6.79
N ALA A 198 -13.51 3.98 -7.35
CA ALA A 198 -14.13 3.46 -8.57
C ALA A 198 -13.13 3.48 -9.74
N GLY A 199 -13.02 2.35 -10.44
CA GLY A 199 -12.10 2.20 -11.58
C GLY A 199 -10.63 1.98 -11.19
N TRP A 200 -10.28 2.07 -9.92
CA TRP A 200 -8.93 1.76 -9.43
C TRP A 200 -8.77 0.24 -9.25
N LEU A 201 -7.64 -0.30 -9.69
CA LEU A 201 -7.29 -1.71 -9.57
C LEU A 201 -5.92 -1.83 -8.88
N PRO A 202 -5.76 -2.75 -7.91
CA PRO A 202 -4.47 -2.98 -7.31
C PRO A 202 -3.52 -3.60 -8.34
N GLY A 203 -2.25 -3.19 -8.31
CA GLY A 203 -1.27 -3.62 -9.28
C GLY A 203 -0.11 -2.64 -9.43
N PRO A 204 0.51 -2.57 -10.62
CA PRO A 204 1.62 -1.66 -10.86
C PRO A 204 1.19 -0.19 -10.84
N GLU A 205 1.91 0.63 -10.09
CA GLU A 205 1.58 2.04 -9.85
C GLU A 205 2.85 2.86 -9.59
N ILE A 206 2.85 4.15 -9.95
CA ILE A 206 3.89 5.11 -9.63
C ILE A 206 3.66 5.60 -8.20
N MET A 207 4.65 5.36 -7.33
CA MET A 207 4.59 5.80 -5.94
C MET A 207 5.26 7.15 -5.73
N LEU A 208 6.41 7.38 -6.37
CA LEU A 208 7.15 8.63 -6.30
C LEU A 208 7.77 8.95 -7.66
N ALA A 209 7.86 10.23 -7.97
CA ALA A 209 8.55 10.72 -9.15
C ALA A 209 9.11 12.11 -8.89
N GLY A 210 10.20 12.46 -9.56
CA GLY A 210 10.78 13.78 -9.39
C GLY A 210 11.90 14.11 -10.36
N ILE A 211 12.39 15.33 -10.22
CA ILE A 211 13.58 15.83 -10.91
C ILE A 211 14.61 16.23 -9.85
N ALA A 212 15.84 15.75 -9.98
CA ALA A 212 16.91 15.97 -9.02
C ALA A 212 18.24 16.29 -9.70
N ALA A 213 19.18 16.88 -8.93
CA ALA A 213 20.51 17.24 -9.41
C ALA A 213 21.49 16.04 -9.45
N ALA A 214 21.08 14.91 -8.89
CA ALA A 214 21.76 13.63 -8.88
C ALA A 214 20.72 12.50 -8.84
N ILE A 215 21.14 11.25 -9.10
CA ILE A 215 20.26 10.09 -8.93
C ILE A 215 20.02 9.90 -7.43
N PRO A 216 18.76 9.91 -6.94
CA PRO A 216 18.47 9.69 -5.53
C PRO A 216 18.91 8.30 -5.10
N ASP A 217 19.54 8.20 -3.93
CA ASP A 217 19.88 6.91 -3.36
C ASP A 217 18.71 6.30 -2.57
N ALA A 218 18.91 5.11 -1.99
CA ALA A 218 17.87 4.43 -1.23
C ALA A 218 17.48 5.16 0.06
N ALA A 219 18.38 5.91 0.68
CA ALA A 219 18.09 6.72 1.86
C ALA A 219 17.27 7.96 1.49
N ASP A 220 17.61 8.63 0.38
CA ASP A 220 16.83 9.76 -0.14
C ASP A 220 15.39 9.36 -0.43
N LEU A 221 15.19 8.23 -1.11
CA LEU A 221 13.85 7.72 -1.45
C LEU A 221 13.03 7.34 -0.21
N ARG A 222 13.68 6.83 0.84
CA ARG A 222 13.01 6.51 2.11
C ARG A 222 12.63 7.76 2.89
N ALA A 223 13.51 8.75 2.97
CA ALA A 223 13.23 9.98 3.71
C ALA A 223 12.22 10.89 2.99
N GLY A 224 12.10 10.74 1.67
CA GLY A 224 11.41 11.69 0.80
C GLY A 224 12.44 12.60 0.13
N PRO A 225 12.69 12.43 -1.18
CA PRO A 225 13.74 13.19 -1.86
C PRO A 225 13.47 14.69 -1.79
N ALA A 226 14.50 15.46 -1.45
CA ALA A 226 14.41 16.91 -1.48
C ALA A 226 14.03 17.39 -2.88
N ALA A 227 13.03 18.28 -2.96
CA ALA A 227 12.72 18.97 -4.21
C ALA A 227 13.89 19.91 -4.55
N GLY A 228 14.42 19.85 -5.78
CA GLY A 228 15.32 20.89 -6.25
C GLY A 228 16.31 20.49 -7.35
N VAL A 229 16.12 21.10 -8.52
CA VAL A 229 17.19 21.45 -9.46
C VAL A 229 17.07 22.96 -9.68
N GLY A 230 17.48 23.74 -8.69
CA GLY A 230 17.08 25.15 -8.56
C GLY A 230 17.99 26.16 -9.26
N GLY A 231 18.71 25.80 -10.32
CA GLY A 231 19.53 26.81 -10.99
C GLY A 231 20.30 26.32 -12.20
N ARG A 232 20.75 27.29 -12.99
CA ARG A 232 21.55 27.09 -14.22
C ARG A 232 22.80 26.24 -13.97
N ASP A 233 23.31 26.29 -12.75
CA ASP A 233 24.53 25.61 -12.32
C ASP A 233 24.33 24.21 -11.74
N ALA A 234 23.10 23.67 -11.70
CA ALA A 234 22.91 22.31 -11.21
C ALA A 234 23.76 21.29 -12.01
N PRO A 235 24.52 20.40 -11.34
CA PRO A 235 25.52 19.54 -12.01
C PRO A 235 24.91 18.54 -13.00
N ALA A 236 23.67 18.14 -12.77
CA ALA A 236 22.87 17.34 -13.68
C ALA A 236 21.39 17.69 -13.55
N MET A 237 20.61 17.20 -14.50
CA MET A 237 19.16 17.14 -14.44
C MET A 237 18.77 15.67 -14.62
N VAL A 238 18.20 15.08 -13.58
CA VAL A 238 17.85 13.67 -13.50
C VAL A 238 16.35 13.54 -13.31
N LEU A 239 15.67 12.89 -14.25
CA LEU A 239 14.29 12.45 -14.08
C LEU A 239 14.29 11.06 -13.47
N TRP A 240 13.56 10.86 -12.38
CA TRP A 240 13.51 9.58 -11.67
C TRP A 240 12.08 9.22 -11.27
N VAL A 241 11.86 7.93 -11.07
CA VAL A 241 10.59 7.34 -10.65
C VAL A 241 10.85 6.14 -9.73
N GLN A 242 9.99 5.96 -8.73
CA GLN A 242 9.84 4.74 -7.97
C GLN A 242 8.43 4.20 -8.16
N ALA A 243 8.33 2.99 -8.70
CA ALA A 243 7.09 2.29 -8.96
C ALA A 243 7.03 0.97 -8.17
N ILE A 244 5.83 0.48 -7.93
CA ILE A 244 5.57 -0.77 -7.21
C ILE A 244 4.93 -1.81 -8.12
N ASN A 245 5.03 -3.09 -7.74
CA ASN A 245 4.27 -4.21 -8.31
C ASN A 245 4.39 -4.42 -9.83
N LEU A 246 5.52 -4.07 -10.43
CA LEU A 246 5.77 -4.28 -11.86
C LEU A 246 6.00 -5.77 -12.17
N SER A 247 5.45 -6.21 -13.29
CA SER A 247 5.67 -7.55 -13.86
C SER A 247 6.79 -7.55 -14.90
N ALA A 248 7.36 -8.72 -15.17
CA ALA A 248 8.20 -8.92 -16.35
C ALA A 248 7.48 -8.45 -17.63
N GLY A 249 8.17 -7.68 -18.46
CA GLY A 249 7.62 -7.11 -19.69
C GLY A 249 6.90 -5.76 -19.53
N ASP A 250 6.59 -5.32 -18.31
CA ASP A 250 6.17 -3.93 -18.08
C ASP A 250 7.29 -2.98 -18.52
N ARG A 251 6.94 -1.74 -18.87
CA ARG A 251 7.90 -0.73 -19.31
C ARG A 251 7.76 0.53 -18.48
N ILE A 252 8.90 1.11 -18.11
CA ILE A 252 8.98 2.45 -17.52
C ILE A 252 9.56 3.37 -18.60
N VAL A 253 8.76 4.33 -19.06
CA VAL A 253 9.16 5.31 -20.06
C VAL A 253 9.36 6.66 -19.37
N LEU A 254 10.53 7.24 -19.50
CA LEU A 254 10.91 8.54 -18.94
C LEU A 254 11.27 9.49 -20.09
N ARG A 255 10.71 10.69 -20.12
CA ARG A 255 11.02 11.72 -21.12
C ARG A 255 11.16 13.08 -20.46
N MET A 256 12.24 13.78 -20.77
CA MET A 256 12.50 15.13 -20.26
C MET A 256 12.55 16.13 -21.43
N ARG A 257 11.90 17.28 -21.26
CA ARG A 257 11.88 18.36 -22.26
C ARG A 257 12.38 19.69 -21.70
N ASP A 258 12.99 20.48 -22.56
CA ASP A 258 13.40 21.86 -22.28
C ASP A 258 12.19 22.83 -22.35
N PRO A 259 12.38 24.12 -21.99
CA PRO A 259 11.31 25.12 -22.07
C PRO A 259 10.76 25.37 -23.48
N ASP A 260 11.51 25.05 -24.54
CA ASP A 260 11.05 25.15 -25.93
C ASP A 260 10.29 23.87 -26.38
N GLY A 261 10.16 22.87 -25.49
CA GLY A 261 9.52 21.60 -25.75
C GLY A 261 10.39 20.56 -26.46
N ARG A 262 11.69 20.83 -26.65
CA ARG A 262 12.63 19.87 -27.27
C ARG A 262 13.02 18.79 -26.26
N GLU A 263 13.18 17.56 -26.72
CA GLU A 263 13.60 16.45 -25.86
C GLU A 263 15.06 16.64 -25.40
N LEU A 264 15.27 16.70 -24.09
CA LEU A 264 16.60 16.75 -23.48
C LEU A 264 17.24 15.36 -23.38
N PHE A 265 16.42 14.38 -23.01
CA PHE A 265 16.77 12.96 -22.91
C PHE A 265 15.49 12.12 -22.70
N ALA A 266 15.59 10.84 -23.02
CA ALA A 266 14.54 9.85 -22.76
C ALA A 266 15.16 8.49 -22.43
N ASP A 267 14.37 7.65 -21.77
CA ASP A 267 14.69 6.24 -21.48
C ASP A 267 13.41 5.42 -21.58
N ASP A 268 13.53 4.20 -22.10
CA ASP A 268 12.42 3.24 -22.20
C ASP A 268 12.93 1.88 -21.73
N HIS A 269 12.57 1.54 -20.50
CA HIS A 269 13.11 0.40 -19.79
C HIS A 269 12.08 -0.71 -19.65
N ALA A 270 12.30 -1.82 -20.34
CA ALA A 270 11.53 -3.04 -20.14
C ALA A 270 12.00 -3.80 -18.91
N MET A 271 11.05 -4.22 -18.08
CA MET A 271 11.28 -4.97 -16.85
C MET A 271 11.69 -6.41 -17.18
N PRO A 272 12.91 -6.84 -16.80
CA PRO A 272 13.37 -8.20 -17.12
C PRO A 272 12.73 -9.28 -16.24
N ARG A 273 12.16 -8.88 -15.10
CA ARG A 273 11.50 -9.75 -14.12
C ARG A 273 10.61 -8.91 -13.22
N ASP A 274 9.76 -9.58 -12.46
CA ASP A 274 8.89 -8.94 -11.48
C ASP A 274 9.67 -8.15 -10.42
N ARG A 275 9.06 -7.05 -9.98
CA ARG A 275 9.58 -6.13 -8.98
C ARG A 275 8.47 -5.63 -8.08
N ALA A 276 8.57 -5.95 -6.79
CA ALA A 276 7.72 -5.33 -5.77
C ALA A 276 7.97 -3.82 -5.67
N VAL A 277 9.23 -3.39 -5.82
CA VAL A 277 9.63 -1.98 -5.92
C VAL A 277 10.72 -1.87 -6.99
N GLN A 278 10.62 -0.87 -7.86
CA GLN A 278 11.63 -0.52 -8.86
C GLN A 278 11.86 0.99 -8.85
N MET A 279 13.11 1.41 -8.66
CA MET A 279 13.52 2.79 -8.97
C MET A 279 14.21 2.83 -10.34
N ARG A 280 13.87 3.82 -11.15
CA ARG A 280 14.53 4.10 -12.43
C ARG A 280 14.85 5.59 -12.51
N ALA A 281 16.00 5.91 -13.06
CA ALA A 281 16.42 7.29 -13.29
C ALA A 281 17.17 7.40 -14.62
N VAL A 282 16.97 8.51 -15.32
CA VAL A 282 17.73 8.94 -16.49
C VAL A 282 18.05 10.40 -16.35
N GLY A 283 19.24 10.82 -16.79
CA GLY A 283 19.62 12.21 -16.67
C GLY A 283 20.77 12.61 -17.57
N ARG A 284 20.98 13.92 -17.63
CA ARG A 284 22.03 14.55 -18.42
C ARG A 284 22.87 15.47 -17.53
N ARG A 285 24.19 15.46 -17.76
CA ARG A 285 25.11 16.41 -17.11
C ARG A 285 24.89 17.82 -17.63
N ARG A 286 25.18 18.81 -16.80
CA ARG A 286 25.07 20.23 -17.12
C ARG A 286 25.76 20.57 -18.46
N PRO A 287 25.08 21.23 -19.41
CA PRO A 287 25.71 21.78 -20.60
C PRO A 287 26.74 22.87 -20.26
N ALA A 288 27.67 23.17 -21.16
CA ALA A 288 28.71 24.18 -20.92
C ALA A 288 28.14 25.59 -20.60
N GLY A 289 27.00 25.96 -21.20
CA GLY A 289 26.31 27.24 -20.96
C GLY A 289 25.32 27.23 -19.78
N GLY A 290 25.33 26.17 -18.97
CA GLY A 290 24.33 25.93 -17.93
C GLY A 290 23.00 25.43 -18.48
N TRP A 291 22.04 25.23 -17.59
CA TRP A 291 20.66 24.91 -17.98
C TRP A 291 19.95 26.17 -18.52
N GLN A 292 19.07 25.96 -19.50
CA GLN A 292 18.25 27.01 -20.10
C GLN A 292 17.28 27.55 -19.04
N PRO A 293 17.18 28.86 -18.80
CA PRO A 293 16.16 29.39 -17.90
C PRO A 293 14.75 29.03 -18.38
N GLY A 294 13.87 28.68 -17.44
CA GLY A 294 12.47 28.34 -17.72
C GLY A 294 12.05 26.97 -17.20
N ARG A 295 10.80 26.63 -17.54
CA ARG A 295 10.13 25.42 -17.08
C ARG A 295 10.57 24.23 -17.93
N HIS A 296 11.20 23.25 -17.29
CA HIS A 296 11.47 21.96 -17.88
C HIS A 296 10.47 20.94 -17.38
N GLU A 297 10.04 20.03 -18.25
CA GLU A 297 8.97 19.07 -17.95
C GLU A 297 9.43 17.64 -18.16
N GLY A 298 9.16 16.80 -17.16
CA GLY A 298 9.33 15.36 -17.18
C GLY A 298 7.99 14.66 -17.31
N VAL A 299 7.89 13.70 -18.22
CA VAL A 299 6.76 12.79 -18.36
C VAL A 299 7.24 11.37 -18.10
N ILE A 300 6.50 10.66 -17.25
CA ILE A 300 6.76 9.28 -16.87
C ILE A 300 5.51 8.46 -17.19
N GLU A 301 5.69 7.31 -17.84
CA GLU A 301 4.62 6.37 -18.14
C GLU A 301 5.01 4.96 -17.69
N LEU A 302 4.10 4.27 -17.00
CA LEU A 302 4.15 2.83 -16.80
C LEU A 302 3.26 2.16 -17.85
N ARG A 303 3.80 1.20 -18.59
CA ARG A 303 3.10 0.55 -19.71
C ARG A 303 3.17 -0.97 -19.64
N ARG A 304 2.13 -1.63 -20.15
CA ARG A 304 2.11 -3.08 -20.45
C ARG A 304 1.65 -3.28 -21.89
N GLY A 305 2.59 -3.67 -22.75
CA GLY A 305 2.37 -3.59 -24.20
C GLY A 305 1.99 -2.15 -24.58
N ASP A 306 0.88 -2.00 -25.30
CA ASP A 306 0.39 -0.68 -25.72
C ASP A 306 -0.45 0.04 -24.65
N ARG A 307 -0.85 -0.66 -23.58
CA ARG A 307 -1.70 -0.11 -22.52
C ARG A 307 -0.89 0.77 -21.57
N LEU A 308 -1.33 2.02 -21.41
CA LEU A 308 -0.90 2.88 -20.31
C LEU A 308 -1.51 2.35 -19.00
N ILE A 309 -0.66 2.04 -18.02
CA ILE A 309 -1.08 1.61 -16.68
C ILE A 309 -1.23 2.84 -15.79
N ASP A 310 -0.20 3.69 -15.75
CA ASP A 310 -0.13 4.87 -14.91
C ASP A 310 0.83 5.90 -15.52
N SER A 311 0.71 7.17 -15.13
CA SER A 311 1.58 8.24 -15.61
C SER A 311 1.75 9.36 -14.59
N ALA A 312 2.94 9.95 -14.57
CA ALA A 312 3.23 11.13 -13.76
C ALA A 312 3.84 12.24 -14.63
N ARG A 313 3.53 13.49 -14.25
CA ARG A 313 4.17 14.68 -14.82
C ARG A 313 4.85 15.45 -13.69
N VAL A 314 6.12 15.73 -13.88
CA VAL A 314 6.93 16.51 -12.94
C VAL A 314 7.57 17.66 -13.70
N ALA A 315 7.94 18.72 -12.99
CA ALA A 315 8.60 19.84 -13.62
C ALA A 315 9.52 20.56 -12.65
N VAL A 316 10.49 21.25 -13.23
CA VAL A 316 11.41 22.12 -12.50
C VAL A 316 11.55 23.43 -13.24
N VAL A 317 11.61 24.54 -12.49
CA VAL A 317 11.88 25.87 -13.04
C VAL A 317 13.34 26.17 -12.77
N VAL A 318 14.09 26.43 -13.83
CA VAL A 318 15.46 26.94 -13.75
C VAL A 318 15.38 28.46 -13.83
N GLU A 319 15.86 29.13 -12.79
CA GLU A 319 16.02 30.59 -12.76
C GLU A 319 17.23 31.05 -13.59
#